data_AF-A0A1G5HRG1-F1
#
_entry.id   AF-A0A1G5HRG1-F1
#
_cell.length_a   1.000
_cell.length_b   1.000
_cell.length_c   1.000
_cell.angle_alpha   90.00
_cell.angle_beta   90.00
_cell.angle_gamma   90.00
#
_symmetry.space_group_name_H-M   'P 1'
#
loop_
_entity.id
_entity.type
_entity.pdbx_description
1 polymer ?
#
loop_
_entity_poly.entity_id
_entity_poly.type
_entity_poly.pdbx_seq_one_letter_code
_entity_poly.pdbx_strand_id
1 'polypeptide(L)'
;MAQATAYEQFMLELVNAARAKVGAQPLAFNGKLNASADSHTNWMLGTDAFSHSGANRSTPTDRMKSAGYTLAGSWATAENIAWASTRGAPGYQDEVQLLHTNLMNSPGHKANILNGAFREIGIGFNTGLYKSWDGAFVTQNFAQSGSKVFLTGVVMDDKDGDRRYDVGEALKGVKITAVSSTGASFSTTSESAGGYSLALPAGTYTVTYSGGGIVSVTKQATIGASNVKLDLIDPAMVKVINGTAEADTLRGTSRVDLIKGNAGNDKLYGRSGNDTLRGESGNDRLYGDAGRDTLDGGAGNDILKGGADADVFRFRGKWGKDKIADFQDGLDLIDLRGNSLDFSALSIRQANGDSDGLADDVIITAKGQSITLLNLQKALIDASDFLF
;
A
#
# COMPACT_ATOMS: atom_id res chain seq x y z
N MET A 1 -0.82 12.83 15.49
CA MET A 1 -2.06 13.48 15.00
C MET A 1 -3.09 12.38 14.82
N ALA A 2 -4.36 12.65 15.12
CA ALA A 2 -5.42 11.68 14.89
C ALA A 2 -5.47 11.32 13.40
N GLN A 3 -5.56 10.02 13.10
CA GLN A 3 -5.81 9.50 11.75
C GLN A 3 -7.32 9.41 11.52
N ALA A 4 -7.75 9.41 10.27
CA ALA A 4 -9.15 9.18 9.96
C ALA A 4 -9.54 7.74 10.34
N THR A 5 -10.71 7.55 10.95
CA THR A 5 -11.35 6.23 10.98
C THR A 5 -11.83 5.85 9.57
N ALA A 6 -12.16 4.57 9.34
CA ALA A 6 -12.67 4.13 8.05
C ALA A 6 -13.96 4.86 7.62
N TYR A 7 -14.84 5.18 8.58
CA TYR A 7 -16.08 5.91 8.33
C TYR A 7 -15.84 7.40 8.06
N GLU A 8 -14.87 8.01 8.74
CA GLU A 8 -14.44 9.39 8.48
C GLU A 8 -13.79 9.51 7.11
N GLN A 9 -12.94 8.54 6.73
CA GLN A 9 -12.38 8.48 5.38
C GLN A 9 -13.47 8.28 4.33
N PHE A 10 -14.43 7.39 4.56
CA PHE A 10 -15.56 7.21 3.65
C PHE A 10 -16.37 8.51 3.48
N MET A 11 -16.65 9.24 4.57
CA MET A 11 -17.28 10.56 4.51
C MET A 11 -16.44 11.58 3.71
N LEU A 12 -15.11 11.58 3.87
CA LEU A 12 -14.21 12.42 3.09
C LEU A 12 -14.31 12.10 1.59
N GLU A 13 -14.40 10.83 1.23
CA GLU A 13 -14.52 10.39 -0.16
C GLU A 13 -15.86 10.81 -0.77
N LEU A 14 -16.97 10.73 -0.02
CA LEU A 14 -18.26 11.29 -0.45
C LEU A 14 -18.18 12.82 -0.66
N VAL A 15 -17.56 13.53 0.27
CA VAL A 15 -17.34 14.99 0.17
C VAL A 15 -16.51 15.33 -1.06
N ASN A 16 -15.40 14.65 -1.30
CA ASN A 16 -14.52 14.89 -2.43
C ASN A 16 -15.17 14.51 -3.77
N ALA A 17 -15.98 13.45 -3.80
CA ALA A 17 -16.80 13.11 -4.97
C ALA A 17 -17.84 14.20 -5.30
N ALA A 18 -18.49 14.78 -4.28
CA ALA A 18 -19.42 15.89 -4.48
C ALA A 18 -18.71 17.16 -4.99
N ARG A 19 -17.52 17.45 -4.45
CA ARG A 19 -16.70 18.61 -4.87
C ARG A 19 -16.19 18.46 -6.31
N ALA A 20 -15.77 17.26 -6.71
CA ALA A 20 -15.34 16.98 -8.07
C ALA A 20 -16.43 17.29 -9.12
N LYS A 21 -17.71 17.01 -8.82
CA LYS A 21 -18.85 17.29 -9.71
C LYS A 21 -19.03 18.78 -10.02
N VAL A 22 -18.52 19.67 -9.18
CA VAL A 22 -18.59 21.13 -9.37
C VAL A 22 -17.23 21.76 -9.66
N GLY A 23 -16.19 20.95 -9.92
CA GLY A 23 -14.83 21.44 -10.16
C GLY A 23 -14.15 22.05 -8.93
N ALA A 24 -14.67 21.83 -7.72
CA ALA A 24 -14.00 22.23 -6.49
C ALA A 24 -12.86 21.25 -6.18
N GLN A 25 -11.73 21.79 -5.74
CA GLN A 25 -10.56 20.97 -5.39
C GLN A 25 -10.85 19.99 -4.24
N PRO A 26 -10.20 18.82 -4.20
CA PRO A 26 -10.34 17.89 -3.09
C PRO A 26 -9.83 18.50 -1.78
N LEU A 27 -10.41 18.06 -0.67
CA LEU A 27 -9.95 18.36 0.68
C LEU A 27 -8.98 17.28 1.13
N ALA A 28 -7.89 17.72 1.77
CA ALA A 28 -6.97 16.86 2.49
C ALA A 28 -7.47 16.64 3.93
N PHE A 29 -7.28 15.43 4.46
CA PHE A 29 -7.60 15.17 5.85
C PHE A 29 -6.60 15.87 6.78
N ASN A 30 -7.08 16.48 7.86
CA ASN A 30 -6.23 17.09 8.88
C ASN A 30 -6.59 16.59 10.29
N GLY A 31 -5.66 15.87 10.92
CA GLY A 31 -5.89 15.26 12.23
C GLY A 31 -6.14 16.23 13.39
N LYS A 32 -5.77 17.52 13.26
CA LYS A 32 -6.09 18.54 14.30
C LYS A 32 -7.50 19.06 14.14
N LEU A 33 -7.94 19.31 12.91
CA LEU A 33 -9.36 19.59 12.63
C LEU A 33 -10.21 18.40 13.04
N ASN A 34 -9.72 17.17 12.83
CA ASN A 34 -10.41 15.94 13.22
C ASN A 34 -10.59 15.87 14.73
N ALA A 35 -9.52 16.05 15.50
CA ALA A 35 -9.59 16.06 16.96
C ALA A 35 -10.59 17.13 17.49
N SER A 36 -10.63 18.30 16.85
CA SER A 36 -11.63 19.33 17.17
C SER A 36 -13.06 18.90 16.84
N ALA A 37 -13.27 18.24 15.69
CA ALA A 37 -14.58 17.79 15.26
C ALA A 37 -15.09 16.64 16.12
N ASP A 38 -14.21 15.67 16.40
CA ASP A 38 -14.49 14.50 17.23
C ASP A 38 -14.84 14.89 18.67
N SER A 39 -14.05 15.79 19.27
CA SER A 39 -14.34 16.34 20.60
C SER A 39 -15.71 17.03 20.66
N HIS A 40 -16.09 17.78 19.62
CA HIS A 40 -17.39 18.45 19.57
C HIS A 40 -18.55 17.49 19.35
N THR A 41 -18.36 16.48 18.48
CA THR A 41 -19.33 15.40 18.28
C THR A 41 -19.60 14.65 19.58
N ASN A 42 -18.55 14.25 20.31
CA ASN A 42 -18.67 13.56 21.58
C ASN A 42 -19.30 14.44 22.67
N TRP A 43 -19.02 15.75 22.67
CA TRP A 43 -19.70 16.69 23.56
C TRP A 43 -21.21 16.77 23.28
N MET A 44 -21.62 16.85 22.01
CA MET A 44 -23.05 16.88 21.64
C MET A 44 -23.77 15.61 22.10
N LEU A 45 -23.17 14.43 21.86
CA LEU A 45 -23.68 13.14 22.34
C LEU A 45 -23.78 13.09 23.87
N GLY A 46 -22.71 13.47 24.57
CA GLY A 46 -22.65 13.38 26.05
C GLY A 46 -23.51 14.39 26.80
N THR A 47 -24.06 15.40 26.11
CA THR A 47 -24.85 16.48 26.73
C THR A 47 -26.27 16.62 26.16
N ASP A 48 -26.68 15.73 25.26
CA ASP A 48 -27.94 15.83 24.52
C ASP A 48 -28.14 17.19 23.81
N ALA A 49 -27.03 17.85 23.45
CA ALA A 49 -27.02 19.13 22.75
C ALA A 49 -26.92 18.95 21.23
N PHE A 50 -27.40 19.93 20.47
CA PHE A 50 -27.16 20.03 19.02
C PHE A 50 -26.95 21.50 18.65
N SER A 51 -25.68 21.91 18.54
CA SER A 51 -25.30 23.32 18.46
C SER A 51 -23.89 23.48 17.91
N HIS A 52 -23.66 24.53 17.11
CA HIS A 52 -22.30 24.95 16.72
C HIS A 52 -21.50 25.55 17.87
N SER A 53 -22.19 26.13 18.86
CA SER A 53 -21.59 26.63 20.10
C SER A 53 -21.43 25.47 21.07
N GLY A 54 -20.17 25.13 21.39
CA GLY A 54 -19.81 24.01 22.25
C GLY A 54 -19.74 24.39 23.73
N ALA A 55 -19.06 23.54 24.52
CA ALA A 55 -18.77 23.80 25.92
C ALA A 55 -18.21 25.22 26.14
N ASN A 56 -18.67 25.90 27.20
CA ASN A 56 -18.31 27.28 27.54
C ASN A 56 -18.55 28.30 26.42
N ARG A 57 -19.52 28.04 25.52
CA ARG A 57 -19.83 28.87 24.34
C ARG A 57 -18.66 29.01 23.35
N SER A 58 -17.77 28.01 23.32
CA SER A 58 -16.69 27.95 22.33
C SER A 58 -17.23 27.94 20.91
N THR A 59 -16.65 28.76 20.03
CA THR A 59 -16.94 28.71 18.59
C THR A 59 -16.17 27.56 17.92
N PRO A 60 -16.57 27.12 16.71
CA PRO A 60 -15.80 26.10 15.97
C PRO A 60 -14.32 26.48 15.81
N THR A 61 -14.06 27.75 15.53
CA THR A 61 -12.70 28.30 15.39
C THR A 61 -11.89 28.21 16.68
N ASP A 62 -12.51 28.45 17.84
CA ASP A 62 -11.84 28.30 19.15
C ASP A 62 -11.46 26.84 19.41
N ARG A 63 -12.37 25.91 19.08
CA ARG A 63 -12.11 24.46 19.21
C ARG A 63 -11.00 24.00 18.29
N MET A 64 -10.97 24.45 17.02
CA MET A 64 -9.89 24.14 16.09
C MET A 64 -8.54 24.63 16.60
N LYS A 65 -8.47 25.86 17.13
CA LYS A 65 -7.25 26.41 17.75
C LYS A 65 -6.84 25.61 18.99
N SER A 66 -7.79 25.23 19.84
CA SER A 66 -7.54 24.41 21.03
C SER A 66 -7.02 23.00 20.68
N ALA A 67 -7.43 22.44 19.54
CA ALA A 67 -6.87 21.21 18.98
C ALA A 67 -5.48 21.42 18.32
N GLY A 68 -4.93 22.63 18.42
CA GLY A 68 -3.61 23.00 17.92
C GLY A 68 -3.58 23.36 16.44
N TYR A 69 -4.73 23.54 15.78
CA TYR A 69 -4.77 23.99 14.39
C TYR A 69 -4.38 25.47 14.31
N THR A 70 -3.38 25.78 13.49
CA THR A 70 -2.92 27.14 13.29
C THR A 70 -3.60 27.73 12.06
N LEU A 71 -4.47 28.71 12.28
CA LEU A 71 -5.05 29.49 11.20
C LEU A 71 -3.98 30.40 10.60
N ALA A 72 -3.83 30.38 9.29
CA ALA A 72 -3.00 31.34 8.58
C ALA A 72 -3.89 32.45 8.02
N GLY A 73 -3.56 33.73 8.24
CA GLY A 73 -4.28 34.88 7.66
C GLY A 73 -5.73 35.08 8.13
N SER A 74 -6.50 35.89 7.39
CA SER A 74 -7.93 36.21 7.63
C SER A 74 -8.90 35.09 7.18
N TRP A 75 -8.47 33.83 7.26
CA TRP A 75 -9.04 32.77 6.42
C TRP A 75 -10.34 32.22 6.99
N ALA A 76 -11.19 31.73 6.08
CA ALA A 76 -12.48 31.17 6.43
C ALA A 76 -12.32 29.78 7.04
N THR A 77 -12.89 29.58 8.22
CA THR A 77 -13.26 28.27 8.76
C THR A 77 -14.77 28.10 8.58
N ALA A 78 -15.22 26.85 8.50
CA ALA A 78 -16.63 26.54 8.57
C ALA A 78 -16.85 25.24 9.32
N GLU A 79 -18.06 25.09 9.86
CA GLU A 79 -18.49 23.86 10.50
C GLU A 79 -19.83 23.43 9.92
N ASN A 80 -19.96 22.15 9.62
CA ASN A 80 -21.26 21.50 9.49
C ASN A 80 -21.45 20.54 10.67
N ILE A 81 -22.67 20.46 11.19
CA ILE A 81 -23.07 19.41 12.11
C ILE A 81 -24.33 18.73 11.58
N ALA A 82 -24.42 17.42 11.72
CA ALA A 82 -25.62 16.66 11.40
C ALA A 82 -25.78 15.49 12.36
N TRP A 83 -27.04 15.11 12.55
CA TRP A 83 -27.43 13.92 13.29
C TRP A 83 -28.54 13.18 12.54
N ALA A 84 -28.59 11.86 12.70
CA ALA A 84 -29.69 11.01 12.28
C ALA A 84 -29.87 9.86 13.29
N SER A 85 -31.09 9.36 13.42
CA SER A 85 -31.36 8.09 14.12
C SER A 85 -30.75 6.92 13.32
N THR A 86 -30.09 5.98 13.99
CA THR A 86 -29.44 4.82 13.36
C THR A 86 -30.32 3.57 13.45
N ARG A 87 -30.03 2.55 12.64
CA ARG A 87 -30.75 1.26 12.69
C ARG A 87 -30.00 0.15 13.46
N GLY A 88 -29.03 0.51 14.29
CA GLY A 88 -28.18 -0.44 15.02
C GLY A 88 -26.90 -0.82 14.25
N ALA A 89 -26.04 -1.61 14.88
CA ALA A 89 -24.59 -1.61 14.65
C ALA A 89 -23.97 -2.25 13.38
N PRO A 90 -24.61 -3.08 12.52
CA PRO A 90 -23.85 -3.73 11.44
C PRO A 90 -23.67 -2.79 10.24
N GLY A 91 -22.59 -1.99 10.29
CA GLY A 91 -22.03 -1.23 9.19
C GLY A 91 -22.53 0.21 9.12
N TYR A 92 -21.84 1.13 9.81
CA TYR A 92 -22.22 2.56 9.84
C TYR A 92 -22.04 3.31 8.50
N GLN A 93 -21.80 2.57 7.41
CA GLN A 93 -21.70 3.11 6.06
C GLN A 93 -23.01 3.76 5.63
N ASP A 94 -24.15 3.14 5.96
CA ASP A 94 -25.48 3.68 5.71
C ASP A 94 -25.70 5.00 6.47
N GLU A 95 -25.31 5.08 7.74
CA GLU A 95 -25.38 6.30 8.55
C GLU A 95 -24.51 7.42 7.96
N VAL A 96 -23.29 7.10 7.52
CA VAL A 96 -22.41 8.08 6.86
C VAL A 96 -23.03 8.59 5.56
N GLN A 97 -23.57 7.72 4.71
CA GLN A 97 -24.25 8.12 3.47
C GLN A 97 -25.49 8.97 3.76
N LEU A 98 -26.29 8.60 4.76
CA LEU A 98 -27.49 9.33 5.18
C LEU A 98 -27.12 10.74 5.68
N LEU A 99 -26.15 10.84 6.58
CA LEU A 99 -25.68 12.13 7.09
C LEU A 99 -25.12 13.00 5.97
N HIS A 100 -24.30 12.44 5.07
CA HIS A 100 -23.79 13.16 3.90
C HIS A 100 -24.93 13.69 3.02
N THR A 101 -25.92 12.84 2.73
CA THR A 101 -27.10 13.20 1.93
C THR A 101 -27.89 14.33 2.57
N ASN A 102 -28.14 14.26 3.89
CA ASN A 102 -28.83 15.31 4.64
C ASN A 102 -28.07 16.63 4.60
N LEU A 103 -26.75 16.60 4.75
CA LEU A 103 -25.89 17.79 4.61
C LEU A 103 -25.98 18.38 3.20
N MET A 104 -25.95 17.54 2.16
CA MET A 104 -26.05 17.98 0.77
C MET A 104 -27.44 18.53 0.38
N ASN A 105 -28.49 18.15 1.11
CA ASN A 105 -29.84 18.68 0.93
C ASN A 105 -30.10 19.99 1.69
N SER A 106 -29.22 20.38 2.61
CA SER A 106 -29.28 21.68 3.31
C SER A 106 -28.46 22.74 2.55
N PRO A 107 -29.06 23.86 2.11
CA PRO A 107 -28.34 24.89 1.34
C PRO A 107 -27.07 25.42 2.02
N GLY A 108 -27.12 25.69 3.33
CA GLY A 108 -25.98 26.20 4.09
C GLY A 108 -24.85 25.18 4.22
N HIS A 109 -25.20 23.93 4.54
CA HIS A 109 -24.20 22.87 4.69
C HIS A 109 -23.56 22.47 3.36
N LYS A 110 -24.37 22.38 2.30
CA LYS A 110 -23.91 22.15 0.92
C LYS A 110 -22.95 23.25 0.46
N ALA A 111 -23.24 24.51 0.79
CA ALA A 111 -22.35 25.63 0.45
C ALA A 111 -20.97 25.45 1.09
N ASN A 112 -20.88 25.01 2.35
CA ASN A 112 -19.61 24.70 3.00
C ASN A 112 -18.88 23.53 2.30
N ILE A 113 -19.57 22.41 2.04
CA ILE A 113 -19.00 21.22 1.39
C ILE A 113 -18.43 21.56 0.02
N LEU A 114 -19.12 22.37 -0.76
CA LEU A 114 -18.75 22.70 -2.15
C LEU A 114 -17.84 23.93 -2.27
N ASN A 115 -17.50 24.59 -1.16
CA ASN A 115 -16.68 25.80 -1.19
C ASN A 115 -15.26 25.48 -1.68
N GLY A 116 -14.92 25.96 -2.88
CA GLY A 116 -13.62 25.74 -3.53
C GLY A 116 -12.43 26.42 -2.85
N ALA A 117 -12.67 27.30 -1.86
CA ALA A 117 -11.60 27.91 -1.07
C ALA A 117 -10.99 26.89 -0.09
N PHE A 118 -11.79 26.04 0.55
CA PHE A 118 -11.28 25.11 1.56
C PHE A 118 -10.27 24.11 0.98
N ARG A 119 -9.27 23.77 1.81
CA ARG A 119 -8.14 22.88 1.47
C ARG A 119 -8.10 21.65 2.37
N GLU A 120 -8.58 21.77 3.59
CA GLU A 120 -8.48 20.73 4.61
C GLU A 120 -9.82 20.51 5.28
N ILE A 121 -9.99 19.31 5.83
CA ILE A 121 -11.17 18.93 6.62
C ILE A 121 -10.78 18.00 7.77
N GLY A 122 -11.48 18.15 8.88
CA GLY A 122 -11.59 17.15 9.94
C GLY A 122 -13.04 16.71 10.06
N ILE A 123 -13.27 15.43 10.33
CA ILE A 123 -14.59 14.81 10.35
C ILE A 123 -14.71 14.01 11.65
N GLY A 124 -15.48 14.48 12.61
CA GLY A 124 -15.75 13.72 13.84
C GLY A 124 -17.03 12.92 13.68
N PHE A 125 -16.94 11.64 13.34
CA PHE A 125 -18.08 10.74 13.23
C PHE A 125 -18.17 9.82 14.44
N ASN A 126 -19.26 9.92 15.21
CA ASN A 126 -19.50 9.05 16.36
C ASN A 126 -20.96 8.62 16.43
N THR A 127 -21.17 7.47 17.05
CA THR A 127 -22.49 6.93 17.34
C THR A 127 -22.70 6.85 18.84
N GLY A 128 -23.92 7.07 19.30
CA GLY A 128 -24.28 6.94 20.71
C GLY A 128 -25.72 7.33 20.96
N LEU A 129 -26.14 7.22 22.23
CA LEU A 129 -27.46 7.67 22.63
C LEU A 129 -27.57 9.19 22.53
N TYR A 130 -28.66 9.66 21.92
CA TYR A 130 -29.06 11.06 21.89
C TYR A 130 -30.55 11.17 22.15
N LYS A 131 -30.93 11.84 23.24
CA LYS A 131 -32.33 11.97 23.68
C LYS A 131 -33.07 10.62 23.71
N SER A 132 -32.38 9.59 24.18
CA SER A 132 -32.86 8.20 24.27
C SER A 132 -32.99 7.42 22.95
N TRP A 133 -32.47 7.93 21.83
CA TRP A 133 -32.39 7.22 20.55
C TRP A 133 -30.94 6.89 20.21
N ASP A 134 -30.70 5.74 19.58
CA ASP A 134 -29.41 5.49 18.95
C ASP A 134 -29.22 6.46 17.78
N GLY A 135 -28.18 7.28 17.87
CA GLY A 135 -27.90 8.37 16.96
C GLY A 135 -26.50 8.28 16.36
N ALA A 136 -26.39 8.66 15.10
CA ALA A 136 -25.12 8.92 14.43
C ALA A 136 -24.97 10.43 14.30
N PHE A 137 -23.79 10.92 14.64
CA PHE A 137 -23.44 12.34 14.56
C PHE A 137 -22.22 12.51 13.68
N VAL A 138 -22.20 13.62 12.96
CA VAL A 138 -21.00 14.10 12.28
C VAL A 138 -20.80 15.58 12.55
N THR A 139 -19.57 15.95 12.84
CA THR A 139 -19.07 17.32 12.76
C THR A 139 -18.04 17.38 11.63
N GLN A 140 -18.19 18.30 10.69
CA GLN A 140 -17.20 18.56 9.63
C GLN A 140 -16.60 19.94 9.84
N ASN A 141 -15.30 19.99 10.13
CA ASN A 141 -14.54 21.22 10.30
C ASN A 141 -13.71 21.49 9.05
N PHE A 142 -14.09 22.53 8.31
CA PHE A 142 -13.41 22.95 7.09
C PHE A 142 -12.45 24.09 7.39
N ALA A 143 -11.27 24.03 6.78
CA ALA A 143 -10.33 25.12 6.84
C ALA A 143 -9.62 25.33 5.51
N GLN A 144 -9.21 26.57 5.31
CA GLN A 144 -8.23 26.93 4.31
C GLN A 144 -6.85 26.85 4.98
N SER A 145 -5.84 26.29 4.31
CA SER A 145 -4.54 25.96 4.91
C SER A 145 -3.36 26.75 4.35
N GLY A 146 -3.17 28.02 4.73
CA GLY A 146 -2.14 28.89 4.13
C GLY A 146 -1.90 28.69 2.61
N SER A 147 -0.70 28.98 2.14
CA SER A 147 -0.31 28.68 0.75
C SER A 147 -0.08 27.19 0.46
N LYS A 148 -0.41 26.28 1.39
CA LYS A 148 -0.14 24.85 1.22
C LYS A 148 -1.12 24.23 0.24
N VAL A 149 -0.58 23.37 -0.60
CA VAL A 149 -1.30 22.55 -1.55
C VAL A 149 -0.95 21.10 -1.29
N PHE A 150 -1.96 20.24 -1.32
CA PHE A 150 -1.82 18.83 -0.97
C PHE A 150 -2.04 17.95 -2.18
N LEU A 151 -1.17 16.94 -2.32
CA LEU A 151 -1.52 15.70 -2.99
C LEU A 151 -2.21 14.81 -1.96
N THR A 152 -3.45 14.42 -2.22
CA THR A 152 -4.26 13.57 -1.34
C THR A 152 -4.88 12.44 -2.15
N GLY A 153 -5.37 11.40 -1.48
CA GLY A 153 -6.04 10.28 -2.13
C GLY A 153 -6.19 9.11 -1.18
N VAL A 154 -6.69 8.01 -1.72
CA VAL A 154 -6.78 6.72 -1.04
C VAL A 154 -5.92 5.67 -1.74
N VAL A 155 -5.45 4.71 -0.95
CA VAL A 155 -4.89 3.45 -1.45
C VAL A 155 -5.80 2.32 -1.00
N MET A 156 -6.38 1.57 -1.95
CA MET A 156 -7.43 0.59 -1.68
C MET A 156 -7.39 -0.61 -2.65
N ASP A 157 -7.89 -1.75 -2.18
CA ASP A 157 -8.23 -2.95 -2.97
C ASP A 157 -9.75 -2.95 -3.11
N ASP A 158 -10.24 -2.57 -4.29
CA ASP A 158 -11.65 -2.42 -4.65
C ASP A 158 -12.25 -3.82 -4.83
N LYS A 159 -13.13 -4.19 -3.89
CA LYS A 159 -13.64 -5.55 -3.76
C LYS A 159 -14.89 -5.78 -4.59
N ASP A 160 -15.64 -4.73 -4.89
CA ASP A 160 -16.92 -4.81 -5.60
C ASP A 160 -16.86 -4.28 -7.04
N GLY A 161 -15.75 -3.63 -7.41
CA GLY A 161 -15.43 -3.18 -8.76
C GLY A 161 -16.06 -1.84 -9.13
N ASP A 162 -16.63 -1.10 -8.18
CA ASP A 162 -17.29 0.19 -8.44
C ASP A 162 -16.29 1.38 -8.52
N ARG A 163 -15.02 1.13 -8.18
CA ARG A 163 -13.90 2.07 -8.14
C ARG A 163 -14.08 3.21 -7.14
N ARG A 164 -14.86 3.00 -6.10
CA ARG A 164 -15.06 3.93 -4.98
C ARG A 164 -14.56 3.30 -3.71
N TYR A 165 -14.13 4.15 -2.79
CA TYR A 165 -13.70 3.69 -1.49
C TYR A 165 -14.90 3.23 -0.68
N ASP A 166 -14.85 1.99 -0.22
CA ASP A 166 -15.73 1.47 0.80
C ASP A 166 -15.00 1.06 2.09
N VAL A 167 -15.76 1.01 3.18
CA VAL A 167 -15.23 0.63 4.49
C VAL A 167 -14.75 -0.81 4.43
N GLY A 168 -13.45 -1.00 4.63
CA GLY A 168 -12.81 -2.33 4.61
C GLY A 168 -11.98 -2.63 3.37
N GLU A 169 -11.86 -1.68 2.44
CA GLU A 169 -11.02 -1.77 1.23
C GLU A 169 -9.64 -1.11 1.41
N ALA A 170 -9.48 -0.36 2.49
CA ALA A 170 -8.28 0.39 2.80
C ALA A 170 -7.00 -0.47 2.85
N LEU A 171 -5.97 -0.04 2.11
CA LEU A 171 -4.63 -0.56 2.22
C LEU A 171 -3.76 0.38 3.07
N LYS A 172 -3.41 -0.09 4.27
CA LYS A 172 -2.59 0.66 5.23
C LYS A 172 -1.09 0.46 5.00
N GLY A 173 -0.28 1.44 5.36
CA GLY A 173 1.17 1.28 5.39
C GLY A 173 1.84 1.32 4.01
N VAL A 174 1.13 1.75 2.97
CA VAL A 174 1.71 2.00 1.65
C VAL A 174 2.43 3.34 1.69
N LYS A 175 3.72 3.36 1.39
CA LYS A 175 4.54 4.57 1.31
C LYS A 175 4.27 5.27 -0.01
N ILE A 176 3.99 6.57 0.04
CA ILE A 176 3.82 7.46 -1.12
C ILE A 176 5.01 8.39 -1.15
N THR A 177 5.84 8.31 -2.19
CA THR A 177 7.02 9.15 -2.39
C THR A 177 6.85 9.97 -3.67
N ALA A 178 6.83 11.29 -3.56
CA ALA A 178 6.77 12.22 -4.68
C ALA A 178 8.15 12.82 -4.91
N VAL A 179 8.73 12.58 -6.09
CA VAL A 179 10.02 13.14 -6.52
C VAL A 179 9.77 14.15 -7.63
N SER A 180 10.19 15.41 -7.42
CA SER A 180 10.05 16.47 -8.42
C SER A 180 11.01 16.24 -9.60
N SER A 181 10.76 16.92 -10.71
CA SER A 181 11.69 16.97 -11.85
C SER A 181 13.09 17.51 -11.50
N THR A 182 13.22 18.23 -10.39
CA THR A 182 14.49 18.76 -9.87
C THR A 182 15.16 17.83 -8.84
N GLY A 183 14.56 16.66 -8.56
CA GLY A 183 15.09 15.66 -7.62
C GLY A 183 14.70 15.88 -6.16
N ALA A 184 13.87 16.88 -5.84
CA ALA A 184 13.37 17.06 -4.47
C ALA A 184 12.36 15.95 -4.13
N SER A 185 12.55 15.30 -2.97
CA SER A 185 11.76 14.13 -2.56
C SER A 185 10.94 14.42 -1.32
N PHE A 186 9.66 14.06 -1.35
CA PHE A 186 8.70 14.20 -0.27
C PHE A 186 7.99 12.87 -0.07
N SER A 187 7.70 12.49 1.18
CA SER A 187 7.00 11.22 1.41
C SER A 187 6.01 11.26 2.56
N THR A 188 4.99 10.43 2.44
CA THR A 188 4.02 10.09 3.49
C THR A 188 3.67 8.60 3.40
N THR A 189 2.81 8.11 4.28
CA THR A 189 2.32 6.74 4.29
C THR A 189 0.81 6.75 4.38
N SER A 190 0.13 5.82 3.70
CA SER A 190 -1.32 5.64 3.85
C SER A 190 -1.66 5.26 5.29
N GLU A 191 -2.67 5.93 5.82
CA GLU A 191 -3.18 5.73 7.17
C GLU A 191 -3.93 4.39 7.28
N SER A 192 -4.37 4.04 8.49
CA SER A 192 -5.15 2.81 8.72
C SER A 192 -6.40 2.70 7.85
N ALA A 193 -7.05 3.83 7.55
CA ALA A 193 -8.18 3.93 6.63
C ALA A 193 -7.79 4.07 5.15
N GLY A 194 -6.51 3.95 4.79
CA GLY A 194 -6.03 3.99 3.40
C GLY A 194 -5.85 5.38 2.81
N GLY A 195 -6.41 6.41 3.45
CA GLY A 195 -6.22 7.80 3.07
C GLY A 195 -4.79 8.29 3.28
N TYR A 196 -4.37 9.26 2.48
CA TYR A 196 -3.10 9.96 2.66
C TYR A 196 -3.21 11.43 2.26
N SER A 197 -2.28 12.24 2.79
CA SER A 197 -2.12 13.64 2.41
C SER A 197 -0.65 14.04 2.49
N LEU A 198 -0.15 14.72 1.45
CA LEU A 198 1.23 15.16 1.33
C LEU A 198 1.25 16.60 0.82
N ALA A 199 1.73 17.54 1.64
CA ALA A 199 1.92 18.91 1.21
C ALA A 199 3.10 19.00 0.23
N LEU A 200 2.88 19.58 -0.94
CA LEU A 200 3.87 19.69 -2.00
C LEU A 200 3.94 21.13 -2.53
N PRO A 201 5.14 21.65 -2.80
CA PRO A 201 5.30 22.84 -3.64
C PRO A 201 4.73 22.63 -5.04
N ALA A 202 4.46 23.73 -5.75
CA ALA A 202 4.05 23.65 -7.15
C ALA A 202 5.15 22.99 -8.00
N GLY A 203 4.75 22.11 -8.92
CA GLY A 203 5.67 21.36 -9.77
C GLY A 203 5.09 20.05 -10.28
N THR A 204 5.84 19.35 -11.13
CA THR A 204 5.50 18.01 -11.61
C THR A 204 6.31 16.98 -10.85
N TYR A 205 5.63 15.90 -10.44
CA TYR A 205 6.17 14.85 -9.58
C TYR A 205 5.93 13.48 -10.18
N THR A 206 6.97 12.66 -10.12
CA THR A 206 6.87 11.20 -10.19
C THR A 206 6.48 10.70 -8.80
N VAL A 207 5.26 10.16 -8.67
CA VAL A 207 4.71 9.64 -7.42
C VAL A 207 4.80 8.12 -7.42
N THR A 208 5.56 7.57 -6.50
CA THR A 208 5.76 6.12 -6.33
C THR A 208 5.07 5.63 -5.06
N TYR A 209 4.23 4.62 -5.22
CA TYR A 209 3.56 3.87 -4.16
C TYR A 209 4.32 2.55 -3.95
N SER A 210 4.73 2.26 -2.72
CA SER A 210 5.48 1.04 -2.39
C SER A 210 5.27 0.58 -0.95
N GLY A 211 5.70 -0.64 -0.61
CA GLY A 211 5.46 -1.20 0.72
C GLY A 211 4.01 -1.64 0.91
N GLY A 212 3.51 -1.73 2.14
CA GLY A 212 2.10 -2.05 2.43
C GLY A 212 1.55 -3.35 1.83
N GLY A 213 2.42 -4.28 1.40
CA GLY A 213 2.01 -5.49 0.70
C GLY A 213 1.54 -5.24 -0.74
N ILE A 214 2.10 -4.24 -1.44
CA ILE A 214 1.83 -4.01 -2.86
C ILE A 214 3.11 -4.06 -3.71
N VAL A 215 2.96 -4.43 -4.97
CA VAL A 215 3.97 -4.22 -6.01
C VAL A 215 4.09 -2.71 -6.23
N SER A 216 5.32 -2.22 -6.42
CA SER A 216 5.56 -0.79 -6.56
C SER A 216 4.88 -0.23 -7.82
N VAL A 217 4.12 0.86 -7.67
CA VAL A 217 3.42 1.54 -8.77
C VAL A 217 3.87 2.98 -8.86
N THR A 218 4.10 3.49 -10.06
CA THR A 218 4.46 4.90 -10.29
C THR A 218 3.41 5.63 -11.14
N LYS A 219 3.06 6.84 -10.75
CA LYS A 219 2.13 7.75 -11.44
C LYS A 219 2.74 9.15 -11.57
N GLN A 220 2.20 9.98 -12.46
CA GLN A 220 2.58 11.39 -12.58
C GLN A 220 1.52 12.28 -11.94
N ALA A 221 1.94 13.36 -11.27
CA ALA A 221 1.05 14.39 -10.73
C ALA A 221 1.64 15.78 -10.93
N THR A 222 0.80 16.75 -11.28
CA THR A 222 1.19 18.17 -11.35
C THR A 222 0.47 18.94 -10.26
N ILE A 223 1.23 19.53 -9.35
CA ILE A 223 0.73 20.36 -8.25
C ILE A 223 0.79 21.82 -8.69
N GLY A 224 -0.36 22.49 -8.65
CA GLY A 224 -0.50 23.92 -8.93
C GLY A 224 -0.91 24.70 -7.68
N ALA A 225 -1.89 25.59 -7.82
CA ALA A 225 -2.43 26.38 -6.71
C ALA A 225 -3.55 25.66 -5.92
N SER A 226 -3.98 24.49 -6.39
CA SER A 226 -5.12 23.73 -5.84
C SER A 226 -4.69 22.31 -5.50
N ASN A 227 -5.32 21.74 -4.48
CA ASN A 227 -5.10 20.34 -4.11
C ASN A 227 -5.38 19.41 -5.28
N VAL A 228 -4.69 18.27 -5.28
CA VAL A 228 -4.80 17.24 -6.31
C VAL A 228 -5.15 15.91 -5.64
N LYS A 229 -6.13 15.21 -6.20
CA LYS A 229 -6.49 13.86 -5.77
C LYS A 229 -5.80 12.85 -6.69
N LEU A 230 -5.15 11.85 -6.12
CA LEU A 230 -4.52 10.76 -6.86
C LEU A 230 -4.72 9.44 -6.13
N ASP A 231 -5.72 8.67 -6.52
CA ASP A 231 -6.00 7.40 -5.86
C ASP A 231 -5.12 6.28 -6.45
N LEU A 232 -4.79 5.29 -5.62
CA LEU A 232 -4.28 3.99 -6.07
C LEU A 232 -5.34 2.94 -5.75
N ILE A 233 -5.96 2.42 -6.80
CA ILE A 233 -7.04 1.44 -6.75
C ILE A 233 -6.51 0.15 -7.37
N ASP A 234 -6.79 -0.98 -6.73
CA ASP A 234 -6.37 -2.33 -7.13
C ASP A 234 -4.89 -2.48 -7.45
N PRO A 235 -3.98 -2.02 -6.56
CA PRO A 235 -2.58 -2.36 -6.76
C PRO A 235 -2.40 -3.87 -6.66
N ALA A 236 -1.56 -4.43 -7.51
CA ALA A 236 -1.16 -5.83 -7.40
C ALA A 236 -0.60 -6.07 -5.99
N MET A 237 -1.29 -6.91 -5.22
CA MET A 237 -0.93 -7.20 -3.84
C MET A 237 0.15 -8.27 -3.79
N VAL A 238 1.11 -8.07 -2.89
CA VAL A 238 2.12 -9.04 -2.51
C VAL A 238 1.70 -9.68 -1.20
N LYS A 239 1.47 -11.00 -1.20
CA LYS A 239 1.23 -11.72 0.03
C LYS A 239 2.53 -12.30 0.60
N VAL A 240 2.79 -11.99 1.87
CA VAL A 240 3.99 -12.46 2.56
C VAL A 240 3.66 -13.73 3.35
N ILE A 241 4.40 -14.80 3.10
CA ILE A 241 4.29 -16.09 3.78
C ILE A 241 5.65 -16.38 4.42
N ASN A 242 5.67 -16.58 5.73
CA ASN A 242 6.89 -16.93 6.46
C ASN A 242 6.72 -18.32 7.09
N GLY A 243 7.69 -19.19 6.88
CA GLY A 243 7.87 -20.44 7.59
C GLY A 243 8.42 -20.23 9.00
N THR A 244 8.78 -21.33 9.62
CA THR A 244 9.29 -21.45 10.99
C THR A 244 10.78 -21.77 10.96
N ALA A 245 11.33 -22.34 12.03
CA ALA A 245 12.70 -22.85 12.03
C ALA A 245 12.77 -24.37 11.76
N GLU A 246 11.61 -24.98 11.52
CA GLU A 246 11.44 -26.40 11.24
C GLU A 246 11.14 -26.60 9.75
N ALA A 247 11.18 -27.85 9.28
CA ALA A 247 10.82 -28.17 7.90
C ALA A 247 9.34 -27.85 7.61
N ASP A 248 9.12 -26.92 6.70
CA ASP A 248 7.81 -26.43 6.32
C ASP A 248 7.38 -26.82 4.89
N THR A 249 6.07 -26.78 4.66
CA THR A 249 5.50 -26.83 3.30
C THR A 249 4.63 -25.61 3.09
N LEU A 250 5.16 -24.63 2.37
CA LEU A 250 4.57 -23.31 2.16
C LEU A 250 4.00 -23.21 0.75
N ARG A 251 2.79 -22.67 0.63
CA ARG A 251 2.09 -22.54 -0.66
C ARG A 251 1.58 -21.11 -0.82
N GLY A 252 1.96 -20.48 -1.92
CA GLY A 252 1.44 -19.21 -2.39
C GLY A 252 -0.02 -19.27 -2.81
N THR A 253 -0.41 -18.25 -3.54
CA THR A 253 -1.75 -17.98 -4.00
C THR A 253 -1.76 -17.93 -5.53
N SER A 254 -2.70 -17.20 -6.13
CA SER A 254 -2.69 -16.93 -7.57
C SER A 254 -2.26 -15.50 -7.87
N ARG A 255 -1.64 -14.83 -6.90
CA ARG A 255 -1.16 -13.45 -6.94
C ARG A 255 0.33 -13.48 -6.63
N VAL A 256 0.99 -12.34 -6.78
CA VAL A 256 2.39 -12.19 -6.37
C VAL A 256 2.55 -12.53 -4.88
N ASP A 257 3.44 -13.46 -4.58
CA ASP A 257 3.80 -13.89 -3.23
C ASP A 257 5.27 -13.63 -2.92
N LEU A 258 5.56 -13.32 -1.66
CA LEU A 258 6.89 -13.39 -1.06
C LEU A 258 6.87 -14.52 -0.03
N ILE A 259 7.47 -15.64 -0.39
CA ILE A 259 7.53 -16.84 0.46
C ILE A 259 8.95 -16.98 1.02
N LYS A 260 9.06 -17.11 2.34
CA LYS A 260 10.34 -17.34 3.05
C LYS A 260 10.25 -18.60 3.89
N GLY A 261 11.12 -19.56 3.64
CA GLY A 261 11.27 -20.80 4.42
C GLY A 261 11.81 -20.53 5.82
N ASN A 262 12.90 -19.76 5.89
CA ASN A 262 13.71 -19.42 7.07
C ASN A 262 14.72 -20.52 7.41
N ALA A 263 14.51 -21.32 8.45
CA ALA A 263 15.40 -22.43 8.75
C ALA A 263 14.61 -23.72 8.65
N GLY A 264 15.24 -24.80 8.21
CA GLY A 264 14.54 -26.06 7.99
C GLY A 264 14.88 -26.62 6.61
N ASN A 265 14.31 -27.76 6.26
CA ASN A 265 14.41 -28.26 4.89
C ASN A 265 13.02 -28.11 4.27
N ASP A 266 12.79 -27.00 3.61
CA ASP A 266 11.47 -26.50 3.28
C ASP A 266 11.04 -26.88 1.86
N LYS A 267 9.73 -26.85 1.64
CA LYS A 267 9.11 -26.96 0.32
C LYS A 267 8.26 -25.73 0.05
N LEU A 268 8.68 -24.90 -0.89
CA LEU A 268 8.01 -23.65 -1.25
C LEU A 268 7.39 -23.79 -2.64
N TYR A 269 6.10 -23.45 -2.75
CA TYR A 269 5.36 -23.45 -4.02
C TYR A 269 4.81 -22.04 -4.27
N GLY A 270 5.24 -21.36 -5.33
CA GLY A 270 4.74 -20.05 -5.75
C GLY A 270 3.31 -20.12 -6.25
N ARG A 271 3.07 -21.08 -7.17
CA ARG A 271 1.82 -21.37 -7.89
C ARG A 271 1.61 -20.46 -9.10
N SER A 272 0.85 -19.38 -8.97
CA SER A 272 0.60 -18.48 -10.09
C SER A 272 0.84 -17.07 -9.62
N GLY A 273 1.58 -16.30 -10.40
CA GLY A 273 2.05 -14.99 -9.96
C GLY A 273 3.50 -14.82 -10.33
N ASN A 274 4.03 -13.62 -10.16
CA ASN A 274 5.47 -13.39 -10.31
C ASN A 274 6.05 -13.38 -8.90
N ASP A 275 6.41 -14.54 -8.39
CA ASP A 275 6.66 -14.78 -6.98
C ASP A 275 8.14 -14.60 -6.63
N THR A 276 8.40 -14.37 -5.34
CA THR A 276 9.75 -14.43 -4.79
C THR A 276 9.80 -15.51 -3.72
N LEU A 277 10.56 -16.56 -3.99
CA LEU A 277 10.74 -17.70 -3.09
C LEU A 277 12.15 -17.66 -2.49
N ARG A 278 12.24 -17.75 -1.17
CA ARG A 278 13.51 -17.79 -0.44
C ARG A 278 13.54 -18.98 0.51
N GLY A 279 14.43 -19.94 0.26
CA GLY A 279 14.64 -21.07 1.17
C GLY A 279 15.28 -20.60 2.49
N GLU A 280 16.29 -19.73 2.35
CA GLU A 280 17.09 -19.13 3.41
C GLU A 280 18.14 -20.09 4.00
N SER A 281 17.83 -21.03 4.89
CA SER A 281 18.84 -21.95 5.43
C SER A 281 18.33 -23.38 5.58
N GLY A 282 19.16 -24.32 5.12
CA GLY A 282 18.85 -25.74 5.05
C GLY A 282 18.77 -26.21 3.61
N ASN A 283 18.31 -27.43 3.37
CA ASN A 283 18.25 -28.01 2.02
C ASN A 283 16.81 -27.96 1.51
N ASP A 284 16.53 -26.92 0.74
CA ASP A 284 15.18 -26.53 0.37
C ASP A 284 14.79 -27.01 -1.03
N ARG A 285 13.48 -27.02 -1.27
CA ARG A 285 12.89 -27.25 -2.60
C ARG A 285 11.97 -26.08 -2.95
N LEU A 286 12.34 -25.32 -3.96
CA LEU A 286 11.57 -24.17 -4.41
C LEU A 286 10.97 -24.47 -5.79
N TYR A 287 9.67 -24.25 -5.92
CA TYR A 287 8.89 -24.42 -7.15
C TYR A 287 8.18 -23.09 -7.45
N GLY A 288 8.62 -22.36 -8.48
CA GLY A 288 7.95 -21.13 -8.93
C GLY A 288 6.55 -21.42 -9.47
N ASP A 289 6.46 -22.45 -10.30
CA ASP A 289 5.26 -22.91 -11.01
C ASP A 289 4.93 -22.04 -12.23
N ALA A 290 4.02 -21.06 -12.15
CA ALA A 290 3.61 -20.26 -13.31
C ALA A 290 3.78 -18.76 -13.07
N GLY A 291 4.49 -18.10 -13.98
CA GLY A 291 4.75 -16.67 -13.95
C GLY A 291 6.25 -16.41 -13.79
N ARG A 292 6.65 -15.15 -13.82
CA ARG A 292 8.07 -14.78 -13.79
C ARG A 292 8.58 -14.74 -12.37
N ASP A 293 9.18 -15.83 -11.92
CA ASP A 293 9.53 -16.04 -10.54
C ASP A 293 10.99 -15.67 -10.26
N THR A 294 11.27 -15.44 -8.98
CA THR A 294 12.63 -15.30 -8.48
C THR A 294 12.87 -16.26 -7.34
N LEU A 295 13.79 -17.20 -7.54
CA LEU A 295 14.10 -18.28 -6.60
C LEU A 295 15.49 -18.06 -6.00
N ASP A 296 15.58 -18.00 -4.69
CA ASP A 296 16.83 -17.88 -3.92
C ASP A 296 16.87 -19.04 -2.91
N GLY A 297 17.68 -20.06 -3.19
CA GLY A 297 17.80 -21.23 -2.30
C GLY A 297 18.29 -20.83 -0.90
N GLY A 298 19.21 -19.87 -0.85
CA GLY A 298 19.86 -19.48 0.39
C GLY A 298 21.05 -20.38 0.66
N ALA A 299 21.30 -20.74 1.93
CA ALA A 299 22.42 -21.55 2.34
C ALA A 299 22.03 -23.01 2.52
N GLY A 300 22.68 -23.90 1.77
CA GLY A 300 22.46 -25.33 1.88
C GLY A 300 22.77 -26.00 0.56
N ASN A 301 22.05 -27.09 0.27
CA ASN A 301 22.08 -27.73 -1.04
C ASN A 301 20.63 -27.83 -1.51
N ASP A 302 20.23 -26.90 -2.35
CA ASP A 302 18.85 -26.65 -2.70
C ASP A 302 18.49 -27.23 -4.07
N ILE A 303 17.20 -27.45 -4.28
CA ILE A 303 16.63 -27.81 -5.57
C ILE A 303 15.64 -26.73 -5.98
N LEU A 304 15.95 -26.06 -7.08
CA LEU A 304 15.16 -24.95 -7.61
C LEU A 304 14.51 -25.39 -8.91
N LYS A 305 13.24 -25.08 -9.07
CA LYS A 305 12.47 -25.30 -10.29
C LYS A 305 11.69 -24.03 -10.61
N GLY A 306 12.03 -23.36 -11.70
CA GLY A 306 11.40 -22.11 -12.12
C GLY A 306 9.96 -22.35 -12.53
N GLY A 307 9.77 -23.18 -13.55
CA GLY A 307 8.46 -23.52 -14.08
C GLY A 307 8.22 -22.89 -15.44
N ALA A 308 7.12 -22.15 -15.58
CA ALA A 308 6.70 -21.51 -16.82
C ALA A 308 7.02 -20.01 -16.80
N ASP A 309 7.27 -19.45 -17.99
CA ASP A 309 7.77 -18.08 -18.19
C ASP A 309 9.25 -17.91 -17.79
N ALA A 310 9.73 -16.66 -17.78
CA ALA A 310 11.14 -16.34 -17.58
C ALA A 310 11.45 -16.12 -16.11
N ASP A 311 12.34 -16.96 -15.57
CA ASP A 311 12.67 -17.01 -14.17
C ASP A 311 14.08 -16.51 -13.86
N VAL A 312 14.28 -16.11 -12.60
CA VAL A 312 15.58 -15.69 -12.08
C VAL A 312 16.00 -16.57 -10.91
N PHE A 313 17.05 -17.35 -11.11
CA PHE A 313 17.69 -18.15 -10.07
C PHE A 313 18.83 -17.36 -9.45
N ARG A 314 18.66 -16.97 -8.19
CA ARG A 314 19.55 -16.04 -7.51
C ARG A 314 20.42 -16.77 -6.49
N PHE A 315 21.71 -16.48 -6.54
CA PHE A 315 22.68 -17.04 -5.62
C PHE A 315 23.45 -15.93 -4.93
N ARG A 316 23.40 -15.88 -3.60
CA ARG A 316 24.06 -14.84 -2.80
C ARG A 316 24.83 -15.45 -1.64
N GLY A 317 26.06 -14.97 -1.41
CA GLY A 317 26.82 -15.38 -0.23
C GLY A 317 27.22 -16.85 -0.26
N LYS A 318 26.69 -17.66 0.66
CA LYS A 318 27.05 -19.07 0.82
C LYS A 318 25.94 -20.00 0.32
N TRP A 319 25.76 -20.10 -1.00
CA TRP A 319 24.75 -20.97 -1.62
C TRP A 319 25.08 -22.47 -1.68
N GLY A 320 26.29 -22.89 -1.31
CA GLY A 320 26.60 -24.32 -1.23
C GLY A 320 26.56 -25.05 -2.58
N LYS A 321 25.73 -26.10 -2.70
CA LYS A 321 25.67 -26.97 -3.90
C LYS A 321 24.24 -27.18 -4.38
N ASP A 322 23.80 -26.28 -5.25
CA ASP A 322 22.40 -26.23 -5.67
C ASP A 322 22.18 -26.89 -7.03
N LYS A 323 20.93 -27.26 -7.27
CA LYS A 323 20.45 -27.82 -8.53
C LYS A 323 19.30 -27.00 -9.07
N ILE A 324 19.35 -26.65 -10.36
CA ILE A 324 18.23 -26.08 -11.10
C ILE A 324 17.70 -27.17 -12.03
N ALA A 325 16.43 -27.53 -11.84
CA ALA A 325 15.84 -28.70 -12.47
C ALA A 325 15.35 -28.47 -13.91
N ASP A 326 15.10 -27.22 -14.31
CA ASP A 326 14.42 -26.89 -15.56
C ASP A 326 14.91 -25.59 -16.22
N PHE A 327 16.19 -25.23 -16.04
CA PHE A 327 16.77 -24.02 -16.63
C PHE A 327 16.58 -23.97 -18.16
N GLN A 328 16.05 -22.87 -18.68
CA GLN A 328 15.82 -22.62 -20.10
C GLN A 328 16.75 -21.51 -20.62
N ASP A 329 17.70 -21.89 -21.47
CA ASP A 329 18.59 -20.95 -22.19
C ASP A 329 17.77 -19.92 -22.99
N GLY A 330 18.21 -18.65 -22.93
CA GLY A 330 17.58 -17.52 -23.59
C GLY A 330 16.26 -17.05 -22.98
N LEU A 331 15.77 -17.71 -21.92
CA LEU A 331 14.58 -17.32 -21.17
C LEU A 331 14.91 -17.01 -19.71
N ASP A 332 15.58 -17.93 -19.03
CA ASP A 332 15.93 -17.83 -17.62
C ASP A 332 17.26 -17.13 -17.39
N LEU A 333 17.47 -16.64 -16.16
CA LEU A 333 18.70 -15.97 -15.77
C LEU A 333 19.24 -16.48 -14.44
N ILE A 334 20.57 -16.57 -14.35
CA ILE A 334 21.32 -16.83 -13.12
C ILE A 334 21.83 -15.49 -12.57
N ASP A 335 21.30 -15.07 -11.42
CA ASP A 335 21.66 -13.82 -10.77
C ASP A 335 22.79 -14.03 -9.74
N LEU A 336 24.01 -13.67 -10.13
CA LEU A 336 25.22 -13.70 -9.29
C LEU A 336 25.62 -12.32 -8.75
N ARG A 337 24.78 -11.30 -8.91
CA ARG A 337 25.04 -9.95 -8.40
C ARG A 337 25.28 -9.96 -6.90
N GLY A 338 26.28 -9.19 -6.48
CA GLY A 338 26.66 -9.05 -5.08
C GLY A 338 27.69 -10.09 -4.60
N ASN A 339 28.18 -10.96 -5.49
CA ASN A 339 29.24 -11.92 -5.16
C ASN A 339 30.64 -11.48 -5.58
N SER A 340 30.80 -10.28 -6.16
CA SER A 340 32.08 -9.82 -6.75
C SER A 340 32.67 -10.87 -7.70
N LEU A 341 31.85 -11.30 -8.65
CA LEU A 341 32.20 -12.24 -9.72
C LEU A 341 31.99 -11.54 -11.06
N ASP A 342 32.70 -12.05 -12.07
CA ASP A 342 32.39 -11.82 -13.48
C ASP A 342 32.34 -13.18 -14.19
N PHE A 343 31.97 -13.18 -15.46
CA PHE A 343 31.83 -14.42 -16.23
C PHE A 343 33.16 -15.20 -16.33
N SER A 344 34.30 -14.50 -16.37
CA SER A 344 35.61 -15.13 -16.48
C SER A 344 36.03 -15.87 -15.21
N ALA A 345 35.43 -15.53 -14.07
CA ALA A 345 35.65 -16.19 -12.79
C ALA A 345 34.89 -17.52 -12.65
N LEU A 346 34.03 -17.88 -13.60
CA LEU A 346 33.23 -19.10 -13.57
C LEU A 346 33.97 -20.29 -14.20
N SER A 347 33.92 -21.44 -13.54
CA SER A 347 34.30 -22.73 -14.14
C SER A 347 33.04 -23.47 -14.57
N ILE A 348 32.84 -23.62 -15.88
CA ILE A 348 31.63 -24.23 -16.46
C ILE A 348 32.01 -25.49 -17.22
N ARG A 349 31.46 -26.64 -16.82
CA ARG A 349 31.77 -27.95 -17.43
C ARG A 349 30.54 -28.84 -17.54
N GLN A 350 30.54 -29.72 -18.55
CA GLN A 350 29.59 -30.82 -18.63
C GLN A 350 29.94 -31.91 -17.60
N ALA A 351 28.94 -32.54 -16.99
CA ALA A 351 29.11 -33.55 -15.96
C ALA A 351 27.85 -34.41 -15.77
N ASN A 352 27.98 -35.45 -14.94
CA ASN A 352 26.85 -36.12 -14.30
C ASN A 352 26.70 -35.55 -12.88
N GLY A 353 25.89 -34.51 -12.74
CA GLY A 353 25.69 -33.76 -11.48
C GLY A 353 24.57 -34.33 -10.61
N ASP A 354 23.60 -35.05 -11.19
CA ASP A 354 22.55 -35.74 -10.46
C ASP A 354 22.81 -37.22 -10.15
N SER A 355 23.88 -37.78 -10.70
CA SER A 355 24.31 -39.17 -10.54
C SER A 355 23.37 -40.20 -11.17
N ASP A 356 22.64 -39.84 -12.23
CA ASP A 356 21.75 -40.76 -12.97
C ASP A 356 22.51 -41.71 -13.92
N GLY A 357 23.76 -41.37 -14.24
CA GLY A 357 24.66 -42.14 -15.10
C GLY A 357 24.98 -41.46 -16.44
N LEU A 358 24.35 -40.33 -16.73
CA LEU A 358 24.50 -39.54 -17.93
C LEU A 358 25.29 -38.26 -17.64
N ALA A 359 26.14 -37.85 -18.58
CA ALA A 359 26.91 -36.62 -18.44
C ALA A 359 26.20 -35.47 -19.18
N ASP A 360 24.95 -35.23 -18.83
CA ASP A 360 24.02 -34.29 -19.46
C ASP A 360 23.67 -33.10 -18.56
N ASP A 361 24.43 -32.87 -17.49
CA ASP A 361 24.31 -31.69 -16.64
C ASP A 361 25.44 -30.68 -16.88
N VAL A 362 25.16 -29.40 -16.62
CA VAL A 362 26.16 -28.34 -16.56
C VAL A 362 26.47 -28.00 -15.12
N ILE A 363 27.73 -28.14 -14.70
CA ILE A 363 28.18 -27.68 -13.38
C ILE A 363 28.94 -26.36 -13.56
N ILE A 364 28.42 -25.33 -12.90
CA ILE A 364 29.02 -24.00 -12.77
C ILE A 364 29.61 -23.91 -11.37
N THR A 365 30.91 -23.68 -11.26
CA THR A 365 31.61 -23.55 -9.98
C THR A 365 32.23 -22.16 -9.84
N ALA A 366 32.02 -21.54 -8.68
CA ALA A 366 32.67 -20.29 -8.29
C ALA A 366 32.91 -20.28 -6.77
N LYS A 367 34.09 -19.82 -6.33
CA LYS A 367 34.45 -19.67 -4.91
C LYS A 367 34.22 -20.92 -4.04
N GLY A 368 34.37 -22.12 -4.62
CA GLY A 368 34.19 -23.40 -3.91
C GLY A 368 32.73 -23.86 -3.77
N GLN A 369 31.80 -23.18 -4.43
CA GLN A 369 30.37 -23.46 -4.46
C GLN A 369 29.95 -23.83 -5.88
N SER A 370 28.85 -24.58 -6.03
CA SER A 370 28.42 -25.08 -7.34
C SER A 370 26.94 -24.93 -7.59
N ILE A 371 26.58 -24.61 -8.83
CA ILE A 371 25.23 -24.65 -9.38
C ILE A 371 25.22 -25.73 -10.45
N THR A 372 24.30 -26.67 -10.36
CA THR A 372 24.11 -27.73 -11.36
C THR A 372 22.84 -27.45 -12.14
N LEU A 373 22.96 -27.23 -13.45
CA LEU A 373 21.81 -27.15 -14.35
C LEU A 373 21.55 -28.55 -14.89
N LEU A 374 20.37 -29.09 -14.59
CA LEU A 374 20.05 -30.47 -14.93
C LEU A 374 19.63 -30.60 -16.40
N ASN A 375 20.05 -31.68 -17.06
CA ASN A 375 19.62 -32.04 -18.43
C ASN A 375 19.88 -30.93 -19.47
N LEU A 376 21.01 -30.22 -19.37
CA LEU A 376 21.38 -29.11 -20.22
C LEU A 376 22.75 -29.32 -20.87
N GLN A 377 22.89 -28.90 -22.13
CA GLN A 377 24.18 -28.91 -22.81
C GLN A 377 24.96 -27.63 -22.51
N LYS A 378 26.24 -27.76 -22.13
CA LYS A 378 27.16 -26.65 -21.87
C LYS A 378 27.22 -25.64 -23.03
N ALA A 379 27.04 -26.08 -24.27
CA ALA A 379 27.10 -25.21 -25.45
C ALA A 379 25.99 -24.13 -25.49
N LEU A 380 24.93 -24.33 -24.70
CA LEU A 380 23.80 -23.40 -24.55
C LEU A 380 24.02 -22.39 -23.43
N ILE A 381 25.16 -22.44 -22.72
CA ILE A 381 25.44 -21.51 -21.63
C ILE A 381 26.51 -20.51 -22.05
N ASP A 382 26.16 -19.23 -22.00
CA ASP A 382 27.06 -18.12 -22.27
C ASP A 382 26.88 -16.97 -21.25
N ALA A 383 27.55 -15.84 -21.49
CA ALA A 383 27.56 -14.73 -20.55
C ALA A 383 26.20 -14.02 -20.41
N SER A 384 25.30 -14.17 -21.39
CA SER A 384 23.97 -13.55 -21.38
C SER A 384 23.00 -14.20 -20.41
N ASP A 385 23.26 -15.46 -20.01
CA ASP A 385 22.51 -16.17 -18.98
C ASP A 385 22.76 -15.64 -17.56
N PHE A 386 23.74 -14.74 -17.37
CA PHE A 386 24.20 -14.32 -16.06
C PHE A 386 24.03 -12.83 -15.81
N LEU A 387 23.68 -12.49 -14.56
CA LEU A 387 23.72 -11.13 -14.03
C LEU A 387 24.88 -11.02 -13.02
N PHE A 388 25.79 -10.06 -13.18
CA PHE A 388 26.97 -9.83 -12.33
C PHE A 388 26.94 -8.51 -11.56
#